data_AF-A0A846DYP0-F1
#
_entry.id   AF-A0A846DYP0-F1
#
_cell.length_a   1.000
_cell.length_b   1.000
_cell.length_c   1.000
_cell.angle_alpha   90.00
_cell.angle_beta   90.00
_cell.angle_gamma   90.00
#
_symmetry.space_group_name_H-M   'P 1'
#
loop_
_entity.id
_entity.type
_entity.pdbx_description
1 polymer ?
#
loop_
_entity_poly.entity_id
_entity_poly.type
_entity_poly.pdbx_seq_one_letter_code
_entity_poly.pdbx_strand_id
1 'polypeptide(L)'
;MQQKTRGAIAAGHPQTAQAGLEMLKQGGNAFDAALAALLASFVTESPLTSAAGGGFLLAYTQQQQAILFDFFTQTPRRKKPEAQLDFYPVNVDFGGAIQEFHIGLGSMAVPGNLAGVFHVHQRLGKLPMKAIAEPALHYAQSGVEVNAFQAFLLDLLKPILLASAAGRTIYAPSGHLAKVGERLFFKDFAQTLTQVIEEGIQTFYTGEIAHRLIQDCQHLGGYLCLEDLQAYQVIERQPLCLDYRGYRLLTNPPPSAGG
;
A
#
# COMPACT_ATOMS: atom_id res chain seq x y z
N MET A 1 -1.66 31.03 -12.82
CA MET A 1 -2.87 31.21 -11.98
C MET A 1 -3.03 29.97 -11.11
N GLN A 2 -3.12 30.10 -9.79
CA GLN A 2 -3.43 28.97 -8.89
C GLN A 2 -4.89 28.56 -9.13
N GLN A 3 -5.10 27.42 -9.78
CA GLN A 3 -6.43 26.86 -9.99
C GLN A 3 -7.01 26.48 -8.62
N LYS A 4 -8.04 27.20 -8.16
CA LYS A 4 -8.72 26.90 -6.90
C LYS A 4 -9.45 25.56 -7.03
N THR A 5 -9.02 24.54 -6.28
CA THR A 5 -9.78 23.30 -6.10
C THR A 5 -10.88 23.53 -5.06
N ARG A 6 -12.00 22.80 -5.17
CA ARG A 6 -13.07 22.79 -4.14
C ARG A 6 -12.89 21.66 -3.11
N GLY A 7 -11.74 21.00 -3.11
CA GLY A 7 -11.43 19.88 -2.23
C GLY A 7 -10.09 20.05 -1.53
N ALA A 8 -9.93 19.37 -0.41
CA ALA A 8 -8.71 19.31 0.38
C ALA A 8 -8.24 17.85 0.52
N ILE A 9 -6.95 17.66 0.71
CA ILE A 9 -6.36 16.36 0.98
C ILE A 9 -5.28 16.51 2.06
N ALA A 10 -5.22 15.54 2.96
CA ALA A 10 -4.19 15.41 3.99
C ALA A 10 -3.58 14.01 3.88
N ALA A 11 -2.26 13.92 4.02
CA ALA A 11 -1.51 12.67 3.94
C ALA A 11 -0.23 12.74 4.78
N GLY A 12 0.41 11.59 5.04
CA GLY A 12 1.61 11.49 5.86
C GLY A 12 2.86 12.10 5.22
N HIS A 13 2.88 12.22 3.90
CA HIS A 13 3.98 12.83 3.15
C HIS A 13 3.51 13.96 2.20
N PRO A 14 4.28 15.06 2.02
CA PRO A 14 3.92 16.15 1.12
C PRO A 14 3.66 15.71 -0.32
N GLN A 15 4.48 14.79 -0.86
CA GLN A 15 4.28 14.25 -2.22
C GLN A 15 3.03 13.36 -2.31
N THR A 16 2.67 12.64 -1.24
CA THR A 16 1.41 11.88 -1.18
C THR A 16 0.20 12.82 -1.26
N ALA A 17 0.21 13.90 -0.48
CA ALA A 17 -0.84 14.92 -0.54
C ALA A 17 -0.88 15.61 -1.92
N GLN A 18 0.30 15.90 -2.50
CA GLN A 18 0.42 16.51 -3.81
C GLN A 18 -0.17 15.64 -4.93
N ALA A 19 0.03 14.32 -4.88
CA ALA A 19 -0.54 13.38 -5.86
C ALA A 19 -2.08 13.47 -5.89
N GLY A 20 -2.74 13.43 -4.73
CA GLY A 20 -4.19 13.56 -4.69
C GLY A 20 -4.69 14.98 -5.00
N LEU A 21 -3.95 16.02 -4.61
CA LEU A 21 -4.27 17.40 -4.99
C LEU A 21 -4.27 17.58 -6.51
N GLU A 22 -3.34 16.92 -7.20
CA GLU A 22 -3.25 16.96 -8.66
C GLU A 22 -4.51 16.36 -9.31
N MET A 23 -5.04 15.26 -8.78
CA MET A 23 -6.32 14.70 -9.26
C MET A 23 -7.49 15.66 -9.06
N LEU A 24 -7.53 16.38 -7.94
CA LEU A 24 -8.56 17.40 -7.70
C LEU A 24 -8.46 18.56 -8.71
N LYS A 25 -7.23 18.98 -9.08
CA LYS A 25 -7.01 20.02 -10.11
C LYS A 25 -7.44 19.56 -11.50
N GLN A 26 -7.26 18.28 -11.80
CA GLN A 26 -7.70 17.66 -13.04
C GLN A 26 -9.23 17.40 -13.09
N GLY A 27 -9.97 17.79 -12.06
CA GLY A 27 -11.43 17.66 -12.01
C GLY A 27 -11.91 16.27 -11.57
N GLY A 28 -11.03 15.46 -10.98
CA GLY A 28 -11.37 14.23 -10.29
C GLY A 28 -12.17 14.48 -9.01
N ASN A 29 -12.70 13.40 -8.44
CA ASN A 29 -13.44 13.44 -7.20
C ASN A 29 -12.54 13.07 -5.99
N ALA A 30 -13.13 13.00 -4.80
CA ALA A 30 -12.41 12.64 -3.58
C ALA A 30 -11.78 11.23 -3.64
N PHE A 31 -12.38 10.30 -4.37
CA PHE A 31 -11.89 8.94 -4.53
C PHE A 31 -10.69 8.88 -5.49
N ASP A 32 -10.73 9.60 -6.62
CA ASP A 32 -9.55 9.72 -7.50
C ASP A 32 -8.35 10.30 -6.72
N ALA A 33 -8.60 11.35 -5.92
CA ALA A 33 -7.58 11.97 -5.09
C ALA A 33 -7.02 11.03 -4.01
N ALA A 34 -7.89 10.28 -3.33
CA ALA A 34 -7.49 9.31 -2.32
C ALA A 34 -6.70 8.13 -2.93
N LEU A 35 -7.09 7.65 -4.11
CA LEU A 35 -6.40 6.57 -4.81
C LEU A 35 -5.01 7.00 -5.31
N ALA A 36 -4.88 8.21 -5.86
CA ALA A 36 -3.59 8.75 -6.27
C ALA A 36 -2.64 8.95 -5.08
N ALA A 37 -3.18 9.44 -3.95
CA ALA A 37 -2.43 9.50 -2.70
C ALA A 37 -2.01 8.10 -2.23
N LEU A 38 -2.91 7.12 -2.19
CA LEU A 38 -2.58 5.76 -1.78
C LEU A 38 -1.46 5.16 -2.65
N LEU A 39 -1.55 5.27 -3.98
CA LEU A 39 -0.51 4.80 -4.90
C LEU A 39 0.83 5.52 -4.68
N ALA A 40 0.82 6.84 -4.50
CA ALA A 40 2.02 7.63 -4.23
C ALA A 40 2.67 7.29 -2.88
N SER A 41 1.86 6.92 -1.88
CA SER A 41 2.35 6.51 -0.57
C SER A 41 3.23 5.27 -0.65
N PHE A 42 2.95 4.32 -1.57
CA PHE A 42 3.75 3.09 -1.73
C PHE A 42 5.21 3.35 -2.09
N VAL A 43 5.51 4.56 -2.58
CA VAL A 43 6.87 5.00 -2.91
C VAL A 43 7.40 5.92 -1.81
N THR A 44 6.62 6.95 -1.46
CA THR A 44 7.06 8.05 -0.59
C THR A 44 6.99 7.71 0.90
N GLU A 45 6.24 6.68 1.26
CA GLU A 45 6.02 6.19 2.63
C GLU A 45 6.28 4.67 2.70
N SER A 46 7.13 4.15 1.80
CA SER A 46 7.38 2.71 1.58
C SER A 46 7.75 1.85 2.81
N PRO A 47 8.39 2.37 3.88
CA PRO A 47 8.57 1.58 5.10
C PRO A 47 7.25 1.31 5.86
N LEU A 48 6.19 2.07 5.57
CA LEU A 48 4.89 2.03 6.26
C LEU A 48 3.75 1.55 5.35
N THR A 49 3.88 1.73 4.03
CA THR A 49 2.83 1.37 3.06
C THR A 49 3.41 0.59 1.88
N SER A 50 2.58 -0.22 1.22
CA SER A 50 3.02 -1.04 0.10
C SER A 50 1.87 -1.40 -0.83
N ALA A 51 2.13 -1.50 -2.14
CA ALA A 51 1.19 -2.06 -3.10
C ALA A 51 0.84 -3.52 -2.77
N ALA A 52 1.76 -4.23 -2.10
CA ALA A 52 1.58 -5.59 -1.61
C ALA A 52 1.04 -5.66 -0.16
N GLY A 53 0.52 -4.56 0.39
CA GLY A 53 -0.16 -4.51 1.69
C GLY A 53 -1.67 -4.70 1.59
N GLY A 54 -2.41 -4.27 2.61
CA GLY A 54 -3.87 -4.19 2.61
C GLY A 54 -4.37 -2.99 3.41
N GLY A 55 -5.68 -2.73 3.38
CA GLY A 55 -6.25 -1.58 4.06
C GLY A 55 -7.76 -1.47 3.95
N PHE A 56 -8.27 -0.30 4.34
CA PHE A 56 -9.69 0.03 4.28
C PHE A 56 -9.87 1.43 3.69
N LEU A 57 -10.97 1.64 2.96
CA LEU A 57 -11.41 2.97 2.53
C LEU A 57 -12.87 3.18 2.95
N LEU A 58 -13.09 4.13 3.86
CA LEU A 58 -14.43 4.59 4.22
C LEU A 58 -14.88 5.69 3.25
N ALA A 59 -15.85 5.38 2.40
CA ALA A 59 -16.44 6.28 1.43
C ALA A 59 -17.74 6.88 1.95
N TYR A 60 -17.89 8.18 1.78
CA TYR A 60 -19.17 8.87 1.94
C TYR A 60 -19.48 9.65 0.67
N THR A 61 -20.53 9.25 -0.04
CA THR A 61 -20.85 9.78 -1.38
C THR A 61 -21.76 11.00 -1.32
N GLN A 62 -21.87 11.73 -2.44
CA GLN A 62 -22.80 12.85 -2.57
C GLN A 62 -24.27 12.42 -2.38
N GLN A 63 -24.59 11.15 -2.68
CA GLN A 63 -25.89 10.53 -2.45
C GLN A 63 -26.10 10.12 -0.97
N GLN A 64 -25.23 10.57 -0.07
CA GLN A 64 -25.26 10.27 1.37
C GLN A 64 -25.14 8.77 1.68
N GLN A 65 -24.51 8.01 0.80
CA GLN A 65 -24.23 6.59 1.02
C GLN A 65 -22.88 6.43 1.71
N ALA A 66 -22.86 5.64 2.77
CA ALA A 66 -21.66 5.24 3.48
C ALA A 66 -21.29 3.81 3.07
N ILE A 67 -20.08 3.61 2.57
CA ILE A 67 -19.58 2.30 2.13
C ILE A 67 -18.16 2.15 2.66
N LEU A 68 -17.84 1.01 3.25
CA LEU A 68 -16.47 0.68 3.59
C LEU A 68 -15.95 -0.35 2.59
N PHE A 69 -14.88 -0.03 1.89
CA PHE A 69 -14.14 -0.99 1.08
C PHE A 69 -13.08 -1.64 1.96
N ASP A 70 -13.25 -2.91 2.27
CA ASP A 70 -12.26 -3.75 2.94
C ASP A 70 -11.41 -4.46 1.88
N PHE A 71 -10.17 -4.03 1.77
CA PHE A 71 -9.12 -4.67 0.98
C PHE A 71 -7.96 -5.04 1.88
N PHE A 72 -8.28 -5.48 3.10
CA PHE A 72 -7.30 -6.00 4.05
C PHE A 72 -6.79 -7.37 3.60
N THR A 73 -5.58 -7.71 4.03
CA THR A 73 -4.92 -8.94 3.57
C THR A 73 -5.67 -10.19 4.04
N GLN A 74 -5.70 -11.23 3.21
CA GLN A 74 -6.34 -12.51 3.55
C GLN A 74 -5.29 -13.56 3.90
N THR A 75 -5.50 -14.27 5.01
CA THR A 75 -4.58 -15.33 5.47
C THR A 75 -4.52 -16.48 4.43
N PRO A 76 -3.32 -16.99 4.11
CA PRO A 76 -3.17 -18.15 3.24
C PRO A 76 -4.00 -19.34 3.73
N ARG A 77 -4.60 -20.09 2.81
CA ARG A 77 -5.55 -21.17 3.14
C ARG A 77 -4.88 -22.47 3.58
N ARG A 78 -3.59 -22.64 3.27
CA ARG A 78 -2.83 -23.86 3.54
C ARG A 78 -1.65 -23.56 4.46
N LYS A 79 -1.61 -24.25 5.61
CA LYS A 79 -0.45 -24.23 6.50
C LYS A 79 0.66 -25.11 5.91
N LYS A 80 1.91 -24.67 6.03
CA LYS A 80 3.13 -25.44 5.75
C LYS A 80 3.87 -25.74 7.06
N PRO A 81 4.71 -26.78 7.11
CA PRO A 81 5.58 -27.04 8.26
C PRO A 81 6.51 -25.84 8.51
N GLU A 82 6.69 -25.45 9.77
CA GLU A 82 7.48 -24.27 10.15
C GLU A 82 8.94 -24.36 9.67
N ALA A 83 9.51 -25.57 9.66
CA ALA A 83 10.87 -25.81 9.18
C ALA A 83 11.08 -25.51 7.67
N GLN A 84 10.01 -25.30 6.91
CA GLN A 84 10.05 -24.96 5.48
C GLN A 84 9.81 -23.48 5.21
N LEU A 85 9.62 -22.67 6.26
CA LEU A 85 9.24 -21.26 6.13
C LEU A 85 10.43 -20.34 6.32
N ASP A 86 10.48 -19.32 5.47
CA ASP A 86 11.23 -18.11 5.71
C ASP A 86 10.39 -17.22 6.64
N PHE A 87 10.40 -17.54 7.92
CA PHE A 87 9.62 -16.85 8.94
C PHE A 87 10.42 -16.80 10.24
N TYR A 88 10.93 -15.64 10.58
CA TYR A 88 11.82 -15.48 11.75
C TYR A 88 11.65 -14.11 12.42
N PRO A 89 11.92 -14.03 13.73
CA PRO A 89 11.79 -12.80 14.47
C PRO A 89 12.96 -11.84 14.22
N VAL A 90 12.68 -10.55 14.27
CA VAL A 90 13.63 -9.45 14.36
C VAL A 90 13.14 -8.45 15.40
N ASN A 91 14.07 -7.84 16.12
CA ASN A 91 13.76 -6.85 17.14
C ASN A 91 13.88 -5.44 16.57
N VAL A 92 12.88 -4.61 16.85
CA VAL A 92 12.86 -3.17 16.54
C VAL A 92 12.80 -2.39 17.85
N ASP A 93 13.74 -1.47 18.03
CA ASP A 93 13.88 -0.66 19.24
C ASP A 93 13.25 0.72 19.05
N PHE A 94 12.13 0.97 19.74
CA PHE A 94 11.43 2.26 19.74
C PHE A 94 11.95 3.23 20.83
N GLY A 95 13.10 2.91 21.44
CA GLY A 95 13.75 3.66 22.51
C GLY A 95 13.15 3.39 23.89
N GLY A 96 11.81 3.35 24.00
CA GLY A 96 11.10 3.03 25.24
C GLY A 96 10.68 1.55 25.37
N ALA A 97 10.70 0.82 24.26
CA ALA A 97 10.34 -0.59 24.20
C ALA A 97 11.00 -1.25 22.98
N ILE A 98 11.37 -2.51 23.15
CA ILE A 98 11.76 -3.39 22.05
C ILE A 98 10.54 -4.22 21.69
N GLN A 99 10.15 -4.18 20.41
CA GLN A 99 9.08 -5.01 19.86
C GLN A 99 9.66 -6.03 18.90
N GLU A 100 9.21 -7.27 19.04
CA GLU A 100 9.53 -8.35 18.12
C GLU A 100 8.56 -8.31 16.93
N PHE A 101 9.12 -8.27 15.72
CA PHE A 101 8.40 -8.43 14.47
C PHE A 101 8.83 -9.74 13.80
N HIS A 102 7.92 -10.40 13.10
CA HIS A 102 8.30 -11.53 12.26
C HIS A 102 8.37 -11.12 10.80
N ILE A 103 9.46 -11.50 10.14
CA ILE A 103 9.73 -11.19 8.74
C ILE A 103 10.01 -12.46 7.93
N GLY A 104 10.24 -12.26 6.63
CA GLY A 104 10.45 -13.32 5.64
C GLY A 104 9.17 -13.63 4.86
N LEU A 105 9.28 -14.42 3.79
CA LEU A 105 8.13 -14.72 2.91
C LEU A 105 7.00 -15.47 3.61
N GLY A 106 7.29 -16.17 4.70
CA GLY A 106 6.30 -16.81 5.56
C GLY A 106 5.47 -15.81 6.39
N SER A 107 5.85 -14.53 6.48
CA SER A 107 5.04 -13.51 7.15
C SER A 107 3.98 -12.88 6.23
N MET A 108 3.96 -13.24 4.96
CA MET A 108 3.11 -12.63 3.95
C MET A 108 1.71 -13.27 3.88
N ALA A 109 0.68 -12.43 3.96
CA ALA A 109 -0.70 -12.77 3.62
C ALA A 109 -1.02 -12.30 2.19
N VAL A 110 -2.19 -12.67 1.65
CA VAL A 110 -2.56 -12.25 0.28
C VAL A 110 -2.71 -10.74 0.23
N PRO A 111 -1.96 -10.03 -0.63
CA PRO A 111 -2.04 -8.58 -0.75
C PRO A 111 -3.40 -8.11 -1.26
N GLY A 112 -3.84 -6.95 -0.78
CA GLY A 112 -5.14 -6.38 -1.09
C GLY A 112 -5.16 -4.97 -1.67
N ASN A 113 -4.11 -4.18 -1.44
CA ASN A 113 -4.10 -2.76 -1.78
C ASN A 113 -4.36 -2.48 -3.27
N LEU A 114 -3.70 -3.20 -4.18
CA LEU A 114 -3.95 -3.01 -5.62
C LEU A 114 -5.37 -3.43 -6.04
N ALA A 115 -5.93 -4.49 -5.45
CA ALA A 115 -7.32 -4.85 -5.74
C ALA A 115 -8.29 -3.79 -5.20
N GLY A 116 -8.03 -3.26 -4.01
CA GLY A 116 -8.76 -2.14 -3.43
C GLY A 116 -8.78 -0.92 -4.34
N VAL A 117 -7.60 -0.54 -4.85
CA VAL A 117 -7.46 0.59 -5.79
C VAL A 117 -8.31 0.41 -7.04
N PHE A 118 -8.21 -0.75 -7.70
CA PHE A 118 -8.98 -1.03 -8.92
C PHE A 118 -10.49 -1.12 -8.64
N HIS A 119 -10.88 -1.76 -7.54
CA HIS A 119 -12.29 -1.92 -7.17
C HIS A 119 -12.94 -0.57 -6.84
N VAL A 120 -12.30 0.26 -6.02
CA VAL A 120 -12.80 1.60 -5.68
C VAL A 120 -12.83 2.49 -6.93
N HIS A 121 -11.81 2.42 -7.79
CA HIS A 121 -11.79 3.16 -9.05
C HIS A 121 -12.96 2.77 -9.95
N GLN A 122 -13.22 1.48 -10.13
CA GLN A 122 -14.36 1.02 -10.91
C GLN A 122 -15.70 1.47 -10.34
N ARG A 123 -15.83 1.50 -9.00
CA ARG A 123 -17.09 1.82 -8.31
C ARG A 123 -17.37 3.31 -8.22
N LEU A 124 -16.33 4.11 -7.96
CA LEU A 124 -16.45 5.50 -7.54
C LEU A 124 -15.46 6.45 -8.24
N GLY A 125 -14.52 5.95 -9.04
CA GLY A 125 -13.56 6.77 -9.78
C GLY A 125 -14.20 7.57 -10.92
N LYS A 126 -13.55 8.65 -11.32
CA LYS A 126 -13.97 9.51 -12.44
C LYS A 126 -12.84 9.73 -13.45
N LEU A 127 -11.60 9.85 -13.00
CA LEU A 127 -10.45 10.00 -13.89
C LEU A 127 -9.95 8.65 -14.40
N PRO A 128 -9.27 8.58 -15.56
CA PRO A 128 -8.64 7.34 -16.01
C PRO A 128 -7.60 6.85 -15.00
N MET A 129 -7.54 5.53 -14.75
CA MET A 129 -6.58 4.92 -13.83
C MET A 129 -5.12 5.31 -14.13
N LYS A 130 -4.76 5.46 -15.41
CA LYS A 130 -3.44 5.94 -15.84
C LYS A 130 -3.10 7.34 -15.29
N ALA A 131 -4.07 8.25 -15.22
CA ALA A 131 -3.86 9.58 -14.65
C ALA A 131 -3.70 9.50 -13.12
N ILE A 132 -4.47 8.64 -12.46
CA ILE A 132 -4.41 8.42 -11.00
C ILE A 132 -3.06 7.83 -10.58
N ALA A 133 -2.50 6.92 -11.36
CA ALA A 133 -1.21 6.26 -11.07
C ALA A 133 0.02 7.09 -11.47
N GLU A 134 -0.14 8.11 -12.32
CA GLU A 134 0.98 8.89 -12.85
C GLU A 134 1.90 9.48 -11.77
N PRO A 135 1.39 10.09 -10.67
CA PRO A 135 2.26 10.67 -9.66
C PRO A 135 3.15 9.61 -8.99
N ALA A 136 2.60 8.43 -8.71
CA ALA A 136 3.34 7.32 -8.12
C ALA A 136 4.43 6.81 -9.06
N LEU A 137 4.13 6.66 -10.35
CA LEU A 137 5.09 6.28 -11.39
C LEU A 137 6.21 7.33 -11.51
N HIS A 138 5.86 8.61 -11.52
CA HIS A 138 6.82 9.71 -11.57
C HIS A 138 7.74 9.69 -10.35
N TYR A 139 7.22 9.55 -9.13
CA TYR A 139 8.04 9.50 -7.92
C TYR A 139 8.91 8.24 -7.85
N ALA A 140 8.40 7.10 -8.32
CA ALA A 140 9.17 5.86 -8.35
C ALA A 140 10.39 5.96 -9.30
N GLN A 141 10.24 6.65 -10.43
CA GLN A 141 11.29 6.84 -11.43
C GLN A 141 12.26 7.98 -11.09
N SER A 142 11.73 9.14 -10.70
CA SER A 142 12.52 10.33 -10.35
C SER A 142 13.14 10.22 -8.95
N GLY A 143 12.66 9.29 -8.14
CA GLY A 143 13.09 9.03 -6.78
C GLY A 143 12.44 9.94 -5.74
N VAL A 144 12.57 9.55 -4.48
CA VAL A 144 12.07 10.28 -3.31
C VAL A 144 13.26 10.68 -2.46
N GLU A 145 13.38 11.98 -2.19
CA GLU A 145 14.40 12.50 -1.28
C GLU A 145 14.03 12.16 0.17
N VAL A 146 14.97 11.60 0.90
CA VAL A 146 14.80 11.19 2.29
C VAL A 146 14.77 12.45 3.16
N ASN A 147 13.64 12.70 3.82
CA ASN A 147 13.52 13.74 4.83
C ASN A 147 13.86 13.21 6.24
N ALA A 148 13.87 14.09 7.25
CA ALA A 148 14.24 13.72 8.62
C ALA A 148 13.34 12.62 9.23
N PHE A 149 12.04 12.66 8.95
CA PHE A 149 11.10 11.67 9.46
C PHE A 149 11.29 10.31 8.78
N GLN A 150 11.52 10.29 7.47
CA GLN A 150 11.87 9.07 6.74
C GLN A 150 13.20 8.49 7.22
N ALA A 151 14.24 9.32 7.41
CA ALA A 151 15.52 8.84 7.93
C ALA A 151 15.37 8.17 9.31
N PHE A 152 14.55 8.74 10.19
CA PHE A 152 14.19 8.12 11.46
C PHE A 152 13.52 6.75 11.27
N LEU A 153 12.52 6.66 10.39
CA LEU A 153 11.83 5.39 10.09
C LEU A 153 12.74 4.34 9.45
N LEU A 154 13.62 4.76 8.55
CA LEU A 154 14.58 3.87 7.90
C LEU A 154 15.54 3.26 8.93
N ASP A 155 16.01 4.06 9.90
CA ASP A 155 16.90 3.59 10.96
C ASP A 155 16.18 2.65 11.92
N LEU A 156 14.98 3.04 12.37
CA LEU A 156 14.11 2.22 13.21
C LEU A 156 13.83 0.85 12.59
N LEU A 157 13.46 0.82 11.30
CA LEU A 157 13.07 -0.40 10.58
C LEU A 157 14.24 -1.08 9.86
N LYS A 158 15.48 -0.63 10.09
CA LYS A 158 16.70 -1.17 9.48
C LYS A 158 16.82 -2.70 9.55
N PRO A 159 16.50 -3.39 10.67
CA PRO A 159 16.55 -4.85 10.73
C PRO A 159 15.63 -5.54 9.71
N ILE A 160 14.52 -4.90 9.34
CA ILE A 160 13.55 -5.40 8.36
C ILE A 160 14.00 -5.00 6.94
N LEU A 161 14.26 -3.71 6.73
CA LEU A 161 14.54 -3.15 5.41
C LEU A 161 15.82 -3.70 4.76
N LEU A 162 16.82 -4.05 5.57
CA LEU A 162 18.10 -4.56 5.08
C LEU A 162 18.24 -6.08 5.18
N ALA A 163 17.18 -6.81 5.54
CA ALA A 163 17.22 -8.27 5.67
C ALA A 163 17.48 -8.97 4.33
N SER A 164 16.85 -8.49 3.25
CA SER A 164 16.98 -9.06 1.91
C SER A 164 17.95 -8.28 1.01
N ALA A 165 18.48 -8.95 -0.03
CA ALA A 165 19.31 -8.28 -1.03
C ALA A 165 18.53 -7.19 -1.78
N ALA A 166 17.27 -7.45 -2.13
CA ALA A 166 16.39 -6.47 -2.77
C ALA A 166 16.16 -5.24 -1.87
N GLY A 167 15.93 -5.45 -0.57
CA GLY A 167 15.79 -4.37 0.40
C GLY A 167 17.07 -3.53 0.52
N ARG A 168 18.25 -4.17 0.55
CA ARG A 168 19.54 -3.46 0.54
C ARG A 168 19.75 -2.62 -0.72
N THR A 169 19.37 -3.13 -1.90
CA THR A 169 19.44 -2.37 -3.15
C THR A 169 18.58 -1.11 -3.11
N ILE A 170 17.39 -1.18 -2.49
CA ILE A 170 16.47 -0.05 -2.39
C ILE A 170 16.94 0.93 -1.31
N TYR A 171 17.14 0.46 -0.08
CA TYR A 171 17.31 1.31 1.10
C TYR A 171 18.76 1.60 1.48
N ALA A 172 19.72 0.90 0.88
CA ALA A 172 21.16 1.14 1.06
C ALA A 172 21.95 1.15 -0.27
N PRO A 173 21.51 1.91 -1.29
CA PRO A 173 22.07 1.87 -2.64
C PRO A 173 23.54 2.30 -2.69
N SER A 174 23.98 3.11 -1.73
CA SER A 174 25.35 3.60 -1.59
C SER A 174 26.19 2.78 -0.59
N GLY A 175 25.73 1.57 -0.23
CA GLY A 175 26.42 0.68 0.72
C GLY A 175 26.16 1.00 2.20
N HIS A 176 25.39 2.05 2.49
CA HIS A 176 24.85 2.34 3.80
C HIS A 176 23.38 2.72 3.68
N LEU A 177 22.63 2.57 4.78
CA LEU A 177 21.24 3.02 4.86
C LEU A 177 21.13 4.48 4.42
N ALA A 178 20.14 4.78 3.57
CA ALA A 178 19.97 6.10 3.00
C ALA A 178 19.74 7.17 4.09
N LYS A 179 20.37 8.32 3.90
CA LYS A 179 20.38 9.45 4.86
C LYS A 179 19.57 10.63 4.34
N VAL A 180 19.29 11.60 5.22
CA VAL A 180 18.59 12.83 4.86
C VAL A 180 19.26 13.51 3.65
N GLY A 181 18.47 13.89 2.66
CA GLY A 181 18.91 14.51 1.40
C GLY A 181 19.35 13.52 0.31
N GLU A 182 19.57 12.24 0.65
CA GLU A 182 19.78 11.19 -0.34
C GLU A 182 18.45 10.77 -0.98
N ARG A 183 18.51 10.05 -2.09
CA ARG A 183 17.34 9.74 -2.91
C ARG A 183 17.17 8.24 -3.11
N LEU A 184 15.98 7.74 -2.80
CA LEU A 184 15.57 6.36 -3.02
C LEU A 184 14.84 6.24 -4.35
N PHE A 185 15.10 5.17 -5.11
CA PHE A 185 14.49 4.91 -6.41
C PHE A 185 13.75 3.57 -6.40
N PHE A 186 12.58 3.53 -7.03
CA PHE A 186 11.69 2.36 -7.03
C PHE A 186 11.37 1.94 -8.47
N LYS A 187 12.41 1.80 -9.30
CA LYS A 187 12.26 1.57 -10.75
C LYS A 187 11.55 0.26 -11.07
N ASP A 188 11.86 -0.81 -10.34
CA ASP A 188 11.21 -2.11 -10.52
C ASP A 188 9.73 -2.03 -10.17
N PHE A 189 9.38 -1.31 -9.09
CA PHE A 189 7.99 -1.03 -8.74
C PHE A 189 7.29 -0.19 -9.82
N ALA A 190 7.96 0.81 -10.41
CA ALA A 190 7.38 1.60 -11.50
C ALA A 190 7.05 0.73 -12.73
N GLN A 191 7.90 -0.27 -13.03
CA GLN A 191 7.64 -1.24 -14.09
C GLN A 191 6.46 -2.14 -13.73
N THR A 192 6.44 -2.70 -12.53
CA THR A 192 5.33 -3.52 -12.03
C THR A 192 4.00 -2.75 -12.06
N LEU A 193 3.98 -1.51 -11.57
CA LEU A 193 2.78 -0.68 -11.57
C LEU A 193 2.35 -0.35 -12.99
N THR A 194 3.27 0.01 -13.89
CA THR A 194 2.94 0.21 -15.32
C THR A 194 2.27 -1.03 -15.91
N GLN A 195 2.84 -2.21 -15.70
CA GLN A 195 2.29 -3.48 -16.19
C GLN A 195 0.86 -3.71 -15.66
N VAL A 196 0.64 -3.54 -14.35
CA VAL A 196 -0.68 -3.69 -13.73
C VAL A 196 -1.70 -2.69 -14.29
N ILE A 197 -1.29 -1.47 -14.61
CA ILE A 197 -2.17 -0.42 -15.13
C ILE A 197 -2.53 -0.67 -16.60
N GLU A 198 -1.59 -1.21 -17.40
CA GLU A 198 -1.78 -1.48 -18.82
C GLU A 198 -2.50 -2.80 -19.09
N GLU A 199 -2.16 -3.86 -18.36
CA GLU A 199 -2.74 -5.20 -18.54
C GLU A 199 -3.97 -5.45 -17.65
N GLY A 200 -4.14 -4.62 -16.62
CA GLY A 200 -5.20 -4.74 -15.64
C GLY A 200 -4.80 -5.60 -14.43
N ILE A 201 -5.58 -5.48 -13.36
CA ILE A 201 -5.28 -6.05 -12.04
C ILE A 201 -5.09 -7.58 -12.04
N GLN A 202 -5.65 -8.29 -13.02
CA GLN A 202 -5.51 -9.73 -13.12
C GLN A 202 -4.06 -10.18 -13.30
N THR A 203 -3.19 -9.35 -13.88
CA THR A 203 -1.77 -9.68 -14.00
C THR A 203 -1.11 -9.91 -12.62
N PHE A 204 -1.60 -9.23 -11.57
CA PHE A 204 -1.14 -9.38 -10.18
C PHE A 204 -1.69 -10.63 -9.45
N TYR A 205 -2.94 -11.02 -9.69
CA TYR A 205 -3.60 -12.11 -8.94
C TYR A 205 -3.60 -13.45 -9.68
N THR A 206 -3.57 -13.44 -11.01
CA THR A 206 -3.68 -14.65 -11.85
C THR A 206 -2.70 -14.70 -13.02
N GLY A 207 -2.08 -13.58 -13.39
CA GLY A 207 -1.13 -13.48 -14.50
C GLY A 207 0.34 -13.60 -14.12
N GLU A 208 1.21 -12.95 -14.87
CA GLU A 208 2.68 -13.15 -14.78
C GLU A 208 3.24 -12.81 -13.40
N ILE A 209 2.83 -11.68 -12.82
CA ILE A 209 3.30 -11.24 -11.50
C ILE A 209 2.87 -12.26 -10.43
N ALA A 210 1.64 -12.78 -10.53
CA ALA A 210 1.15 -13.83 -9.63
C ALA A 210 2.06 -15.06 -9.67
N HIS A 211 2.40 -15.54 -10.87
CA HIS A 211 3.25 -16.73 -11.03
C HIS A 211 4.66 -16.52 -10.49
N ARG A 212 5.25 -15.34 -10.70
CA ARG A 212 6.56 -14.98 -10.12
C ARG A 212 6.52 -14.96 -8.60
N LEU A 213 5.50 -14.33 -8.01
CA LEU A 213 5.31 -14.28 -6.55
C LEU A 213 5.18 -15.68 -5.95
N ILE A 214 4.41 -16.56 -6.60
CA ILE A 214 4.22 -17.94 -6.14
C ILE A 214 5.50 -18.77 -6.32
N GLN A 215 6.27 -18.54 -7.38
CA GLN A 215 7.58 -19.17 -7.55
C GLN A 215 8.54 -18.79 -6.41
N ASP A 216 8.60 -17.51 -6.03
CA ASP A 216 9.39 -17.07 -4.89
C ASP A 216 8.89 -17.72 -3.59
N CYS A 217 7.58 -17.76 -3.35
CA CYS A 217 7.02 -18.43 -2.16
C CYS A 217 7.34 -19.93 -2.12
N GLN A 218 7.37 -20.62 -3.26
CA GLN A 218 7.72 -22.03 -3.31
C GLN A 218 9.21 -22.28 -3.03
N HIS A 219 10.09 -21.44 -3.58
CA HIS A 219 11.53 -21.64 -3.52
C HIS A 219 12.16 -21.10 -2.23
N LEU A 220 11.59 -20.03 -1.68
CA LEU A 220 12.16 -19.27 -0.59
C LEU A 220 11.31 -19.34 0.69
N GLY A 221 10.34 -20.26 0.77
CA GLY A 221 9.65 -20.57 2.04
C GLY A 221 8.48 -19.64 2.41
N GLY A 222 7.69 -19.19 1.44
CA GLY A 222 6.43 -18.48 1.67
C GLY A 222 5.21 -19.40 1.78
N TYR A 223 4.13 -18.94 2.42
CA TYR A 223 2.88 -19.73 2.50
C TYR A 223 2.04 -19.69 1.22
N LEU A 224 2.01 -18.54 0.54
CA LEU A 224 1.07 -18.27 -0.55
C LEU A 224 1.17 -19.32 -1.68
N CYS A 225 -0.01 -19.70 -2.17
CA CYS A 225 -0.19 -20.46 -3.41
C CYS A 225 -1.09 -19.68 -4.38
N LEU A 226 -1.16 -20.14 -5.64
CA LEU A 226 -1.94 -19.46 -6.67
C LEU A 226 -3.44 -19.43 -6.33
N GLU A 227 -3.94 -20.48 -5.68
CA GLU A 227 -5.32 -20.55 -5.20
C GLU A 227 -5.65 -19.48 -4.15
N ASP A 228 -4.67 -19.06 -3.34
CA ASP A 228 -4.86 -17.97 -2.37
C ASP A 228 -5.04 -16.62 -3.10
N LEU A 229 -4.20 -16.35 -4.12
CA LEU A 229 -4.30 -15.13 -4.93
C LEU A 229 -5.59 -15.09 -5.73
N GLN A 230 -5.98 -16.22 -6.35
CA GLN A 230 -7.21 -16.36 -7.12
C GLN A 230 -8.48 -16.16 -6.28
N ALA A 231 -8.45 -16.56 -5.01
CA ALA A 231 -9.59 -16.45 -4.11
C ALA A 231 -9.71 -15.07 -3.44
N TYR A 232 -8.72 -14.19 -3.61
CA TYR A 232 -8.73 -12.88 -2.99
C TYR A 232 -9.89 -12.01 -3.51
N GLN A 233 -10.49 -11.24 -2.62
CA GLN A 233 -11.56 -10.32 -2.97
C GLN A 233 -11.58 -9.09 -2.06
N VAL A 234 -11.95 -7.95 -2.65
CA VAL A 234 -12.35 -6.75 -1.90
C VAL A 234 -13.79 -6.95 -1.41
N ILE A 235 -14.05 -6.58 -0.17
CA ILE A 235 -15.37 -6.72 0.45
C ILE A 235 -15.96 -5.33 0.69
N GLU A 236 -17.08 -5.02 0.05
CA GLU A 236 -17.89 -3.84 0.40
C GLU A 236 -18.71 -4.14 1.67
N ARG A 237 -18.46 -3.37 2.73
CA ARG A 237 -19.11 -3.50 4.03
C ARG A 237 -19.96 -2.28 4.34
N GLN A 238 -20.98 -2.50 5.17
CA GLN A 238 -21.69 -1.40 5.83
C GLN A 238 -20.81 -0.87 6.98
N PRO A 239 -20.49 0.43 7.03
CA PRO A 239 -19.76 1.00 8.15
C PRO A 239 -20.52 0.85 9.47
N LEU A 240 -19.79 0.81 10.59
CA LEU A 240 -20.42 1.02 11.88
C LEU A 240 -20.97 2.44 11.94
N CYS A 241 -22.16 2.59 12.49
CA CYS A 241 -22.86 3.85 12.59
C CYS A 241 -23.33 4.05 14.02
N LEU A 242 -22.90 5.15 14.65
CA LEU A 242 -23.32 5.52 15.99
C LEU A 242 -23.66 7.00 16.07
N ASP A 243 -24.67 7.34 16.87
CA ASP A 243 -25.03 8.72 17.15
C ASP A 243 -24.37 9.17 18.45
N TYR A 244 -23.64 10.28 18.40
CA TYR A 244 -22.97 10.85 19.57
C TYR A 244 -23.06 12.37 19.56
N ARG A 245 -23.68 12.94 20.60
CA ARG A 245 -23.84 14.39 20.80
C ARG A 245 -24.45 15.12 19.59
N GLY A 246 -25.41 14.49 18.91
CA GLY A 246 -26.07 15.06 17.73
C GLY A 246 -25.31 14.89 16.41
N TYR A 247 -24.20 14.16 16.42
CA TYR A 247 -23.45 13.80 15.22
C TYR A 247 -23.57 12.30 14.92
N ARG A 248 -23.63 11.97 13.64
CA ARG A 248 -23.51 10.59 13.16
C ARG A 248 -22.04 10.28 12.88
N LEU A 249 -21.45 9.35 13.63
CA LEU A 249 -20.09 8.87 13.42
C LEU A 249 -20.14 7.58 12.61
N LEU A 250 -19.32 7.55 11.55
CA LEU A 250 -19.14 6.41 10.67
C LEU A 250 -17.72 5.89 10.84
N THR A 251 -17.57 4.58 11.02
CA THR A 251 -16.28 3.98 11.36
C THR A 251 -16.19 2.53 10.88
N ASN A 252 -15.01 1.93 11.01
CA ASN A 252 -14.71 0.62 10.43
C ASN A 252 -15.42 -0.52 11.19
N PRO A 253 -16.17 -1.40 10.51
CA PRO A 253 -16.65 -2.65 11.06
C PRO A 253 -15.53 -3.70 11.14
N PRO A 254 -15.79 -4.86 11.78
CA PRO A 254 -14.94 -6.03 11.65
C PRO A 254 -14.58 -6.32 10.18
N PRO A 255 -13.33 -6.70 9.87
CA PRO A 255 -12.29 -7.18 10.79
C PRO A 255 -11.43 -6.09 11.44
N SER A 256 -11.69 -4.81 11.19
CA SER A 256 -10.97 -3.74 11.88
C SER A 256 -11.35 -3.72 13.36
N ALA A 257 -10.35 -3.69 14.25
CA ALA A 257 -10.58 -3.61 15.70
C ALA A 257 -10.70 -2.16 16.23
N GLY A 258 -10.55 -1.16 15.36
CA GLY A 258 -10.44 0.23 15.78
C GLY A 258 -11.75 1.02 15.82
N GLY A 259 -12.79 0.57 15.10
CA GLY A 259 -14.04 1.31 14.97
C GLY A 259 -14.99 1.19 16.15
#